data_AF-V4XUF4-F1
#
_entry.id   AF-V4XUF4-F1
#
_cell.length_a   1.000
_cell.length_b   1.000
_cell.length_c   1.000
_cell.angle_alpha   90.00
_cell.angle_beta   90.00
_cell.angle_gamma   90.00
#
_symmetry.space_group_name_H-M   'P 1'
#
loop_
_entity.id
_entity.type
_entity.pdbx_description
1 polymer ?
#
loop_
_entity_poly.entity_id
_entity_poly.type
_entity_poly.pdbx_seq_one_letter_code
_entity_poly.pdbx_strand_id
1 'polypeptide(L)'
;MKKLWLLQAAAAGLVTGILALTGHIAAVVLHAVGGLYAIGLISVAAYRARTRKHMAVVAVMIGANLTGLVWTLIADSSVVIILHVFVGIAASAGALFLALPSYE
;
A
#
# COMPACT_ATOMS: atom_id res chain seq x y z
N MET A 1 14.61 -3.81 -14.17
CA MET A 1 13.30 -4.49 -13.99
C MET A 1 12.68 -4.26 -12.60
N LYS A 2 13.30 -4.66 -11.47
CA LYS A 2 12.68 -4.60 -10.12
C LYS A 2 12.04 -3.24 -9.72
N LYS A 3 12.64 -2.12 -10.13
CA LYS A 3 12.14 -0.76 -9.84
C LYS A 3 10.82 -0.42 -10.54
N LEU A 4 10.60 -0.93 -11.75
CA LEU A 4 9.39 -0.65 -12.54
C LEU A 4 8.15 -1.26 -11.87
N TRP A 5 8.28 -2.45 -11.28
CA TRP A 5 7.21 -3.13 -10.55
C TRP A 5 6.80 -2.38 -9.28
N LEU A 6 7.76 -1.79 -8.56
CA LEU A 6 7.48 -0.99 -7.37
C LEU A 6 6.76 0.32 -7.72
N LEU A 7 7.18 0.98 -8.81
CA LEU A 7 6.50 2.18 -9.32
C LEU A 7 5.07 1.86 -9.77
N GLN A 8 4.88 0.77 -10.52
CA GLN A 8 3.56 0.32 -10.95
C GLN A 8 2.67 -0.06 -9.76
N ALA A 9 3.21 -0.76 -8.75
CA ALA A 9 2.47 -1.12 -7.54
C ALA A 9 2.04 0.11 -6.73
N ALA A 10 2.93 1.11 -6.59
CA ALA A 10 2.61 2.37 -5.91
C ALA A 10 1.54 3.17 -6.66
N ALA A 11 1.67 3.31 -7.98
CA ALA A 11 0.69 4.02 -8.81
C ALA A 11 -0.67 3.30 -8.84
N ALA A 12 -0.67 1.98 -9.01
CA ALA A 12 -1.89 1.18 -8.98
C ALA A 12 -2.57 1.23 -7.61
N GLY A 13 -1.81 1.16 -6.52
CA GLY A 13 -2.33 1.31 -5.15
C GLY A 13 -2.99 2.67 -4.92
N LEU A 14 -2.36 3.76 -5.38
CA LEU A 14 -2.92 5.10 -5.29
C LEU A 14 -4.22 5.25 -6.10
N VAL A 15 -4.20 4.84 -7.38
CA VAL A 15 -5.36 4.96 -8.27
C VAL A 15 -6.54 4.13 -7.76
N THR A 16 -6.29 2.87 -7.41
CA THR A 16 -7.34 1.99 -6.88
C THR A 16 -7.84 2.47 -5.52
N GLY A 17 -6.98 3.06 -4.68
CA GLY A 17 -7.36 3.62 -3.38
C GLY A 17 -8.27 4.85 -3.53
N ILE A 18 -7.94 5.76 -4.44
CA ILE A 18 -8.81 6.91 -4.76
C ILE A 18 -10.16 6.43 -5.28
N LEU A 19 -10.18 5.43 -6.16
CA LEU A 19 -11.43 4.87 -6.67
C LEU A 19 -12.23 4.16 -5.56
N ALA A 20 -11.57 3.49 -4.61
CA ALA A 20 -12.24 2.84 -3.48
C ALA A 20 -12.98 3.85 -2.57
N LEU A 21 -12.53 5.11 -2.51
CA LEU A 21 -13.24 6.19 -1.79
C LEU A 21 -14.62 6.49 -2.36
N THR A 22 -14.91 6.09 -3.60
CA THR A 22 -16.26 6.22 -4.18
C THR A 22 -17.27 5.24 -3.59
N GLY A 23 -16.83 4.28 -2.78
CA GLY A 23 -17.69 3.28 -2.14
C GLY A 23 -18.18 2.17 -3.07
N HIS A 24 -17.81 2.18 -4.36
CA HIS A 24 -18.21 1.14 -5.29
C HIS A 24 -17.51 -0.19 -4.94
N ILE A 25 -18.29 -1.25 -4.66
CA ILE A 25 -17.77 -2.55 -4.19
C ILE A 25 -16.67 -3.11 -5.09
N ALA A 26 -16.83 -3.02 -6.40
CA ALA A 26 -15.80 -3.48 -7.34
C ALA A 26 -14.45 -2.75 -7.18
N ALA A 27 -14.48 -1.44 -6.88
CA ALA A 27 -13.26 -0.66 -6.65
C ALA A 27 -12.60 -1.03 -5.32
N VAL A 28 -13.40 -1.25 -4.27
CA VAL A 28 -12.91 -1.71 -2.96
C VAL A 28 -12.24 -3.09 -3.08
N VAL A 29 -12.88 -4.04 -3.77
CA VAL A 29 -12.32 -5.38 -3.99
C VAL A 29 -11.03 -5.30 -4.81
N LEU A 30 -11.02 -4.52 -5.89
CA LEU A 30 -9.83 -4.35 -6.72
C LEU A 30 -8.67 -3.73 -5.92
N HIS A 31 -8.95 -2.74 -5.08
CA HIS A 31 -7.96 -2.13 -4.20
C HIS A 31 -7.40 -3.12 -3.19
N ALA A 32 -8.26 -3.93 -2.55
CA ALA A 32 -7.83 -4.94 -1.58
C ALA A 32 -6.94 -6.02 -2.22
N VAL A 33 -7.35 -6.57 -3.37
CA VAL A 33 -6.57 -7.58 -4.11
C VAL A 33 -5.24 -6.99 -4.58
N GLY A 34 -5.25 -5.77 -5.11
CA GLY A 34 -4.04 -5.04 -5.51
C GLY A 34 -3.10 -4.80 -4.33
N GLY A 35 -3.64 -4.47 -3.16
CA GLY A 35 -2.89 -4.29 -1.91
C GLY A 35 -2.15 -5.56 -1.48
N LEU A 36 -2.84 -6.71 -1.50
CA LEU A 36 -2.23 -8.01 -1.18
C LEU A 36 -1.09 -8.37 -2.16
N TYR A 37 -1.31 -8.15 -3.45
CA TYR A 37 -0.29 -8.38 -4.47
C TYR A 37 0.95 -7.50 -4.25
N ALA A 38 0.74 -6.21 -3.96
CA ALA A 38 1.82 -5.28 -3.68
C ALA A 38 2.62 -5.66 -2.41
N ILE A 39 1.95 -6.09 -1.33
CA ILE A 39 2.60 -6.62 -0.13
C ILE A 39 3.49 -7.82 -0.49
N GLY A 40 2.99 -8.75 -1.32
CA GLY A 40 3.77 -9.89 -1.78
C GLY A 40 5.05 -9.49 -2.50
N LEU A 41 4.95 -8.58 -3.47
CA LEU A 41 6.10 -8.07 -4.23
C LEU A 41 7.14 -7.39 -3.33
N ILE A 42 6.70 -6.51 -2.42
CA ILE A 42 7.59 -5.78 -1.52
C ILE A 42 8.17 -6.71 -0.47
N SER A 43 7.44 -7.73 -0.01
CA SER A 43 7.95 -8.74 0.92
C SER A 43 9.07 -9.58 0.28
N VAL A 44 8.91 -9.96 -0.99
CA VAL A 44 9.98 -10.64 -1.74
C VAL A 44 11.19 -9.72 -1.92
N ALA A 45 10.99 -8.44 -2.22
CA ALA A 45 12.07 -7.46 -2.29
C ALA A 45 12.76 -7.28 -0.92
N ALA A 46 12.00 -7.21 0.17
CA ALA A 46 12.48 -7.09 1.54
C ALA A 46 13.32 -8.30 1.94
N TYR A 47 12.83 -9.51 1.68
CA TYR A 47 13.54 -10.76 1.95
C TYR A 47 14.88 -10.82 1.21
N ARG A 48 14.91 -10.37 -0.04
CA ARG A 48 16.13 -10.36 -0.87
C ARG A 48 17.12 -9.27 -0.44
N ALA A 49 16.64 -8.09 -0.08
CA ALA A 49 17.50 -6.96 0.30
C ALA A 49 17.97 -7.04 1.76
N ARG A 50 17.22 -7.74 2.64
CA ARG A 50 17.47 -7.85 4.09
C ARG A 50 17.70 -6.52 4.80
N THR A 51 17.06 -5.44 4.34
CA THR A 51 17.21 -4.11 4.95
C THR A 51 16.00 -3.75 5.81
N ARG A 52 16.27 -3.04 6.92
CA ARG A 52 15.22 -2.51 7.82
C ARG A 52 14.24 -1.58 7.10
N LYS A 53 14.71 -0.83 6.09
CA LYS A 53 13.88 0.07 5.27
C LYS A 53 12.77 -0.68 4.54
N HIS A 54 13.09 -1.82 3.93
CA HIS A 54 12.09 -2.63 3.24
C HIS A 54 11.08 -3.25 4.21
N MET A 55 11.54 -3.75 5.36
CA MET A 55 10.66 -4.29 6.40
C MET A 55 9.69 -3.23 6.96
N ALA A 56 10.16 -2.00 7.12
CA ALA A 56 9.31 -0.88 7.55
C ALA A 56 8.18 -0.61 6.54
N VAL A 57 8.48 -0.61 5.23
CA VAL A 57 7.46 -0.44 4.18
C VAL A 57 6.43 -1.57 4.23
N VAL A 58 6.86 -2.83 4.37
CA VAL A 58 5.93 -3.97 4.52
C VAL A 58 5.00 -3.76 5.72
N ALA A 59 5.54 -3.36 6.88
CA ALA A 59 4.75 -3.13 8.08
C ALA A 59 3.69 -2.02 7.88
N VAL A 60 4.06 -0.92 7.23
CA VAL A 60 3.13 0.18 6.93
C VAL A 60 2.05 -0.27 5.94
N MET A 61 2.40 -1.05 4.91
CA MET A 61 1.41 -1.61 3.98
C MET A 61 0.42 -2.55 4.65
N ILE A 62 0.89 -3.39 5.58
CA ILE A 62 0.01 -4.25 6.39
C ILE A 62 -0.93 -3.37 7.22
N GLY A 63 -0.42 -2.31 7.86
CA GLY A 63 -1.24 -1.34 8.58
C GLY A 63 -2.31 -0.68 7.71
N ALA A 64 -1.97 -0.30 6.48
CA ALA A 64 -2.93 0.26 5.53
C ALA A 64 -4.05 -0.74 5.20
N ASN A 65 -3.72 -2.01 5.00
CA ASN A 65 -4.72 -3.05 4.73
C ASN A 65 -5.60 -3.34 5.95
N LEU A 66 -5.03 -3.38 7.15
CA LEU A 66 -5.80 -3.59 8.39
C LEU A 66 -6.78 -2.44 8.64
N THR A 67 -6.34 -1.19 8.47
CA THR A 67 -7.21 -0.02 8.61
C THR A 67 -8.31 0.02 7.55
N GLY A 68 -8.01 -0.41 6.31
CA GLY A 68 -9.00 -0.56 5.24
C GLY A 68 -10.02 -1.67 5.54
N LEU A 69 -9.58 -2.79 6.12
CA LEU A 69 -10.46 -3.86 6.57
C LEU A 69 -11.38 -3.42 7.72
N VAL A 70 -10.85 -2.67 8.69
CA VAL A 70 -11.66 -2.13 9.79
C VAL A 70 -12.72 -1.15 9.26
N TRP A 71 -12.35 -0.31 8.30
CA TRP A 71 -13.29 0.59 7.62
C TRP A 71 -14.44 -0.20 6.97
N THR A 72 -14.14 -1.26 6.21
CA THR A 72 -15.18 -2.04 5.51
C THR A 72 -16.05 -2.89 6.43
N LEU A 73 -15.54 -3.34 7.58
CA LEU A 73 -16.26 -4.25 8.46
C LEU A 73 -17.16 -3.56 9.48
N ILE A 74 -16.73 -2.43 10.07
CA ILE A 74 -17.31 -1.97 11.34
C ILE A 74 -17.37 -0.45 11.53
N ALA A 75 -16.80 0.36 10.62
CA ALA A 75 -16.63 1.77 10.94
C ALA A 75 -16.70 2.71 9.73
N ASP A 76 -17.86 3.31 9.49
CA ASP A 76 -18.01 4.62 8.81
C ASP A 76 -17.46 5.78 9.66
N SER A 77 -16.50 5.51 10.54
CA SER A 77 -15.83 6.50 11.36
C SER A 77 -14.85 7.27 10.48
N SER A 78 -15.04 8.58 10.39
CA SER A 78 -14.12 9.49 9.68
C SER A 78 -12.67 9.32 10.15
N VAL A 79 -12.46 8.94 11.42
CA VAL A 79 -11.11 8.69 11.97
C VAL A 79 -10.44 7.47 11.31
N VAL A 80 -11.18 6.38 11.09
CA VAL A 80 -10.64 5.16 10.47
C VAL A 80 -10.31 5.41 9.00
N ILE A 81 -11.18 6.14 8.30
CA ILE A 81 -10.95 6.53 6.90
C ILE A 81 -9.69 7.40 6.80
N ILE A 82 -9.58 8.43 7.64
CA ILE A 82 -8.40 9.31 7.68
C ILE A 82 -7.13 8.50 7.99
N LEU A 83 -7.18 7.61 8.98
CA LEU A 83 -6.04 6.77 9.33
C LEU A 83 -5.64 5.86 8.17
N HIS A 84 -6.60 5.21 7.51
CA HIS A 84 -6.37 4.37 6.34
C HIS A 84 -5.67 5.15 5.22
N VAL A 85 -6.17 6.34 4.90
CA VAL A 85 -5.57 7.22 3.88
C VAL A 85 -4.14 7.61 4.25
N PHE A 86 -3.88 8.06 5.49
CA PHE A 86 -2.54 8.46 5.90
C PHE A 86 -1.55 7.30 5.88
N VAL A 87 -1.94 6.12 6.37
CA VAL A 87 -1.08 4.93 6.38
C VAL A 87 -0.85 4.43 4.93
N GLY A 88 -1.85 4.54 4.05
CA GLY A 88 -1.74 4.24 2.62
C GLY A 88 -0.79 5.18 1.87
N ILE A 89 -0.81 6.48 2.17
CA ILE A 89 0.14 7.47 1.64
C ILE A 89 1.56 7.13 2.10
N ALA A 90 1.75 6.84 3.39
CA ALA A 90 3.06 6.48 3.93
C ALA A 90 3.61 5.20 3.28
N ALA A 91 2.77 4.18 3.06
CA ALA A 91 3.12 2.97 2.35
C ALA A 91 3.57 3.25 0.90
N SER A 92 2.78 4.05 0.17
CA SER A 92 3.05 4.41 -1.22
C SER A 92 4.33 5.22 -1.36
N ALA A 93 4.54 6.21 -0.48
CA ALA A 93 5.76 6.99 -0.43
C ALA A 93 6.99 6.13 -0.11
N GLY A 94 6.87 5.23 0.88
CA GLY A 94 7.93 4.28 1.22
C GLY A 94 8.31 3.37 0.05
N ALA A 95 7.32 2.81 -0.65
CA ALA A 95 7.54 2.01 -1.86
C ALA A 95 8.23 2.83 -2.97
N LEU A 96 7.84 4.10 -3.16
CA LEU A 96 8.47 5.01 -4.11
C LEU A 96 9.93 5.30 -3.75
N PHE A 97 10.22 5.60 -2.49
CA PHE A 97 11.58 5.82 -2.00
C PHE A 97 12.49 4.60 -2.22
N LEU A 98 11.95 3.39 -2.07
CA LEU A 98 12.69 2.16 -2.37
C LEU A 98 12.86 1.91 -3.88
N ALA A 99 12.00 2.49 -4.72
CA ALA A 99 12.07 2.34 -6.17
C ALA A 99 13.04 3.33 -6.83
N LEU A 100 13.20 4.53 -6.26
CA LEU A 100 14.11 5.56 -6.78
C LEU A 100 15.59 5.12 -6.63
N PRO A 101 16.48 5.45 -7.58
CA PRO A 101 17.90 5.31 -7.36
C PRO A 101 18.33 6.16 -6.16
N SER A 102 18.97 5.53 -5.18
CA SER A 102 19.79 6.26 -4.22
C SER A 102 20.95 6.89 -5.00
N TYR A 103 21.12 8.20 -4.89
CA TYR A 103 22.35 8.86 -5.27
C TYR A 103 23.41 8.41 -4.24
N GLU A 104 24.01 7.26 -4.50
CA GLU A 104 25.24 6.79 -3.85
C GLU A 104 26.34 6.74 -4.91
#